data_AF-A0A9Q1RC06-F1
#
_entry.id   AF-A0A9Q1RC06-F1
#
_cell.length_a   1.000
_cell.length_b   1.000
_cell.length_c   1.000
_cell.angle_alpha   90.00
_cell.angle_beta   90.00
_cell.angle_gamma   90.00
#
_symmetry.space_group_name_H-M   'P 1'
#
loop_
_entity.id
_entity.type
_entity.pdbx_description
1 polymer ?
#
loop_
_entity_poly.entity_id
_entity_poly.type
_entity_poly.pdbx_seq_one_letter_code
_entity_poly.pdbx_strand_id
1 'polypeptide(L)'
;MSQPKSTSFLISCCNTLPIIQSRVFHPSPLYLTKTSIFARVPSSSPTFLTKFKILSPTLMEVKLWNDKREREMYENFAELFAIIKATEKLEKAYVRDIISATEYETECQKLIAHFKTLSSTLKDTVPNIERFHDTYKMDCPAALNRLVTSGVPATVEHRAAAATSVTSSASVVAECVQNFITAMDSLKLNMVAVDQVHPLLSDLSSSLNKLLILPADFEGKTKMREWLSRLSKMGAADELTEQQARQLHFDLESSYNSFMAALPTAGT
;
A
#
# COMPACT_ATOMS: atom_id res chain seq x y z
N MET A 1 -5.88 -1.15 -44.69
CA MET A 1 -6.65 -0.42 -43.68
C MET A 1 -6.88 -1.34 -42.50
N SER A 2 -6.12 -1.17 -41.42
CA SER A 2 -6.31 -1.94 -40.18
C SER A 2 -6.10 -0.96 -39.02
N GLN A 3 -7.15 -0.72 -38.25
CA GLN A 3 -7.11 0.07 -37.03
C GLN A 3 -6.28 -0.70 -35.97
N PRO A 4 -5.45 -0.03 -35.16
CA PRO A 4 -4.71 -0.71 -34.10
C PRO A 4 -5.66 -1.16 -33.00
N LYS A 5 -5.57 -2.43 -32.60
CA LYS A 5 -6.48 -3.10 -31.64
C LYS A 5 -6.46 -2.51 -30.22
N SER A 6 -5.52 -1.61 -29.91
CA SER A 6 -5.33 -1.03 -28.56
C SER A 6 -6.42 0.00 -28.18
N THR A 7 -6.86 0.84 -29.13
CA THR A 7 -7.95 1.80 -28.90
C THR A 7 -9.29 1.11 -28.63
N SER A 8 -9.47 -0.12 -29.11
CA SER A 8 -10.69 -0.89 -28.86
C SER A 8 -10.81 -1.39 -27.42
N PHE A 9 -9.70 -1.56 -26.70
CA PHE A 9 -9.71 -2.04 -25.32
C PHE A 9 -10.07 -0.93 -24.33
N LEU A 10 -9.54 0.28 -24.53
CA LEU A 10 -9.90 1.47 -23.74
C LEU A 10 -11.37 1.88 -23.95
N ILE A 11 -11.89 1.75 -25.18
CA ILE A 11 -13.32 1.95 -25.47
C ILE A 11 -14.16 0.85 -24.80
N SER A 12 -13.68 -0.41 -24.75
CA SER A 12 -14.38 -1.51 -24.08
C SER A 12 -14.45 -1.34 -22.56
N CYS A 13 -13.38 -0.91 -21.90
CA CYS A 13 -13.41 -0.61 -20.46
C CYS A 13 -14.35 0.57 -20.14
N CYS A 14 -14.42 1.58 -21.02
CA CYS A 14 -15.41 2.67 -20.90
C CYS A 14 -16.86 2.21 -21.16
N ASN A 15 -17.08 1.19 -21.99
CA ASN A 15 -18.42 0.71 -22.36
C ASN A 15 -18.99 -0.37 -21.43
N THR A 16 -18.19 -0.98 -20.55
CA THR A 16 -18.66 -2.06 -19.65
C THR A 16 -19.14 -1.55 -18.29
N LEU A 17 -19.02 -0.23 -18.03
CA LEU A 17 -19.56 0.45 -16.85
C LEU A 17 -20.67 1.44 -17.28
N PRO A 18 -21.96 1.12 -17.10
CA PRO A 18 -23.07 1.93 -17.62
C PRO A 18 -23.23 3.31 -16.95
N ILE A 19 -22.33 3.67 -16.02
CA ILE A 19 -22.35 4.96 -15.30
C ILE A 19 -21.44 6.02 -15.97
N ILE A 20 -20.58 5.64 -16.93
CA ILE A 20 -19.66 6.59 -17.59
C ILE A 20 -20.30 7.28 -18.82
N GLN A 21 -21.45 6.81 -19.30
CA GLN A 21 -22.07 7.32 -20.54
C GLN A 21 -22.88 8.64 -20.42
N SER A 22 -23.06 9.22 -19.23
CA SER A 22 -23.89 10.44 -19.10
C SER A 22 -23.13 11.77 -19.26
N ARG A 23 -21.84 11.78 -19.55
CA ARG A 23 -21.13 12.99 -20.04
C ARG A 23 -20.10 12.63 -21.10
N VAL A 24 -20.59 12.50 -22.33
CA VAL A 24 -19.77 12.43 -23.54
C VAL A 24 -18.81 13.61 -23.56
N PHE A 25 -17.53 13.23 -23.54
CA PHE A 25 -16.34 14.02 -23.83
C PHE A 25 -16.48 14.63 -25.23
N HIS A 26 -16.90 15.88 -25.33
CA HIS A 26 -16.50 16.73 -26.45
C HIS A 26 -15.18 17.40 -26.05
N PRO A 27 -14.09 17.28 -26.84
CA PRO A 27 -12.93 18.13 -26.66
C PRO A 27 -13.36 19.54 -27.07
N SER A 28 -13.80 20.34 -26.11
CA SER A 28 -13.99 21.76 -26.34
C SER A 28 -12.59 22.40 -26.40
N PRO A 29 -12.25 23.13 -27.46
CA PRO A 29 -11.00 23.86 -27.53
C PRO A 29 -10.99 24.89 -26.40
N LEU A 30 -9.86 24.96 -25.67
CA LEU A 30 -9.60 25.97 -24.67
C LEU A 30 -9.65 27.36 -25.33
N TYR A 31 -10.82 27.98 -25.34
CA TYR A 31 -10.95 29.40 -25.65
C TYR A 31 -10.39 30.19 -24.47
N LEU A 32 -9.29 30.92 -24.71
CA LEU A 32 -8.88 32.02 -23.85
C LEU A 32 -10.09 32.94 -23.63
N THR A 33 -10.55 33.02 -22.39
CA THR A 33 -11.54 34.00 -21.98
C THR A 33 -10.94 35.39 -22.13
N LYS A 34 -11.53 36.20 -23.02
CA LYS A 34 -11.24 37.64 -23.13
C LYS A 34 -11.49 38.30 -21.77
N THR A 35 -10.42 38.63 -21.04
CA THR A 35 -10.50 39.59 -19.96
C THR A 35 -10.60 40.97 -20.58
N SER A 36 -11.81 41.54 -20.61
CA SER A 36 -12.02 42.94 -20.96
C SER A 36 -11.47 43.84 -19.85
N ILE A 37 -10.25 44.35 -20.02
CA ILE A 37 -9.73 45.44 -19.19
C ILE A 37 -10.32 46.74 -19.75
N PHE A 38 -11.24 47.33 -18.99
CA PHE A 38 -11.73 48.68 -19.21
C PHE A 38 -10.59 49.67 -18.89
N ALA A 39 -9.99 50.26 -19.92
CA ALA A 39 -9.12 51.42 -19.76
C ALA A 39 -9.88 52.68 -20.22
N ARG A 40 -10.14 53.58 -19.25
CA ARG A 40 -10.80 54.87 -19.44
C ARG A 40 -9.87 55.81 -20.22
N VAL A 41 -10.31 56.31 -21.37
CA VAL A 41 -9.64 57.35 -22.16
C VAL A 41 -10.31 58.71 -21.90
N PRO A 42 -9.58 59.79 -21.57
CA PRO A 42 -10.10 61.15 -21.68
C PRO A 42 -9.91 61.69 -23.11
N SER A 43 -10.90 62.45 -23.56
CA SER A 43 -11.10 62.97 -24.91
C SER A 43 -10.18 64.14 -25.28
N SER A 44 -9.79 64.22 -26.55
CA SER A 44 -9.81 65.46 -27.36
C SER A 44 -9.43 65.15 -28.83
N SER A 45 -10.30 65.56 -29.76
CA SER A 45 -10.37 65.33 -31.21
C SER A 45 -9.20 65.94 -32.05
N PRO A 46 -9.19 65.90 -33.42
CA PRO A 46 -9.88 65.03 -34.40
C PRO A 46 -8.95 64.42 -35.50
N THR A 47 -9.41 63.31 -36.09
CA THR A 47 -9.18 62.81 -37.47
C THR A 47 -7.77 62.85 -38.10
N PHE A 48 -7.09 61.70 -38.09
CA PHE A 48 -6.37 61.21 -39.26
C PHE A 48 -6.65 59.70 -39.42
N LEU A 49 -7.51 59.35 -40.38
CA LEU A 49 -7.79 57.97 -40.75
C LEU A 49 -6.62 57.39 -41.55
N THR A 50 -5.48 57.16 -40.89
CA THR A 50 -4.54 56.16 -41.37
C THR A 50 -5.15 54.81 -41.08
N LYS A 51 -5.59 54.13 -42.15
CA LYS A 51 -6.05 52.74 -42.14
C LYS A 51 -4.88 51.86 -41.70
N PHE A 52 -4.64 51.77 -40.39
CA PHE A 52 -3.78 50.76 -39.79
C PHE A 52 -4.47 49.42 -40.04
N LYS A 53 -4.09 48.78 -41.14
CA LYS A 53 -4.25 47.34 -41.28
C LYS A 53 -3.35 46.75 -40.19
N ILE A 54 -3.92 46.51 -39.02
CA ILE A 54 -3.29 45.63 -38.02
C ILE A 54 -3.14 44.31 -38.75
N LEU A 55 -1.95 44.07 -39.29
CA LEU A 55 -1.58 42.81 -39.89
C LEU A 55 -1.49 41.85 -38.71
N SER A 56 -2.60 41.16 -38.42
CA SER A 56 -2.57 40.01 -37.53
C SER A 56 -1.48 39.07 -38.04
N PRO A 57 -0.48 38.71 -37.24
CA PRO A 57 0.42 37.63 -37.62
C PRO A 57 -0.48 36.41 -37.89
N THR A 58 -0.32 35.83 -39.06
CA THR A 58 -1.05 34.66 -39.55
C THR A 58 -1.23 33.64 -38.43
N LEU A 59 -2.49 33.30 -38.12
CA LEU A 59 -2.84 32.24 -37.20
C LEU A 59 -2.49 30.90 -37.87
N MET A 60 -1.20 30.57 -37.92
CA MET A 60 -0.73 29.28 -38.42
C MET A 60 -1.20 28.22 -37.43
N GLU A 61 -1.95 27.24 -37.93
CA GLU A 61 -2.35 26.06 -37.18
C GLU A 61 -1.10 25.31 -36.72
N VAL A 62 -0.90 25.22 -35.40
CA VAL A 62 0.23 24.50 -34.82
C VAL A 62 -0.10 23.02 -34.80
N LYS A 63 0.70 22.21 -35.50
CA LYS A 63 0.58 20.76 -35.49
C LYS A 63 1.30 20.17 -34.28
N LEU A 64 0.72 19.13 -33.68
CA LEU A 64 1.32 18.42 -32.54
C LEU A 64 2.57 17.64 -32.95
N TRP A 65 2.64 17.16 -34.20
CA TRP A 65 3.81 16.46 -34.74
C TRP A 65 4.07 16.84 -36.19
N ASN A 66 5.32 16.71 -36.62
CA ASN A 66 5.76 16.99 -37.99
C ASN A 66 6.21 15.74 -38.74
N ASP A 67 6.55 14.66 -38.04
CA ASP A 67 6.96 13.38 -38.64
C ASP A 67 6.27 12.17 -37.97
N LYS A 68 6.49 10.98 -38.56
CA LYS A 68 5.87 9.74 -38.07
C LYS A 68 6.41 9.34 -36.70
N ARG A 69 7.69 9.58 -36.43
CA ARG A 69 8.35 9.21 -35.17
C ARG A 69 7.82 10.05 -34.01
N GLU A 70 7.69 11.35 -34.19
CA GLU A 70 7.11 12.27 -33.20
C GLU A 70 5.63 11.92 -32.93
N ARG A 71 4.88 11.54 -33.97
CA ARG A 71 3.51 11.04 -33.80
C ARG A 71 3.44 9.81 -32.90
N GLU A 72 4.26 8.79 -33.18
CA GLU A 72 4.30 7.56 -32.38
C GLU A 72 4.69 7.86 -30.92
N MET A 73 5.60 8.81 -30.68
CA MET A 73 5.96 9.28 -29.34
C MET A 73 4.75 9.90 -28.60
N TYR A 74 4.02 10.81 -29.24
CA TYR A 74 2.83 11.42 -28.63
C TYR A 74 1.67 10.43 -28.44
N GLU A 75 1.53 9.44 -29.30
CA GLU A 75 0.56 8.34 -29.11
C GLU A 75 0.88 7.56 -27.83
N ASN A 76 2.16 7.27 -27.58
CA ASN A 76 2.57 6.61 -26.34
C ASN A 76 2.36 7.49 -25.10
N PHE A 77 2.61 8.80 -25.19
CA PHE A 77 2.32 9.73 -24.10
C PHE A 77 0.82 9.83 -23.81
N ALA A 78 -0.01 9.82 -24.86
CA ALA A 78 -1.46 9.82 -24.71
C ALA A 78 -1.95 8.55 -24.01
N GLU A 79 -1.38 7.39 -24.34
CA GLU A 79 -1.69 6.12 -23.67
C GLU A 79 -1.29 6.15 -22.19
N LEU A 80 -0.07 6.64 -21.88
CA LEU A 80 0.39 6.76 -20.50
C LEU A 80 -0.51 7.71 -19.69
N PHE A 81 -0.89 8.85 -20.27
CA PHE A 81 -1.80 9.79 -19.67
C PHE A 81 -3.19 9.17 -19.43
N ALA A 82 -3.70 8.42 -20.40
CA ALA A 82 -4.99 7.75 -20.32
C ALA A 82 -5.02 6.71 -19.19
N ILE A 83 -3.98 5.87 -19.08
CA ILE A 83 -3.86 4.87 -18.01
C ILE A 83 -3.88 5.53 -16.64
N ILE A 84 -3.05 6.57 -16.42
CA ILE A 84 -2.98 7.27 -15.12
C ILE A 84 -4.35 7.88 -14.77
N LYS A 85 -5.03 8.53 -15.74
CA LYS A 85 -6.37 9.10 -15.51
C LYS A 85 -7.42 8.03 -15.26
N ALA A 86 -7.36 6.89 -15.93
CA ALA A 86 -8.27 5.77 -15.72
C ALA A 86 -8.09 5.19 -14.32
N THR A 87 -6.85 4.97 -13.88
CA THR A 87 -6.56 4.49 -12.52
C THR A 87 -7.07 5.47 -11.47
N GLU A 88 -6.90 6.78 -11.65
CA GLU A 88 -7.42 7.78 -10.71
C GLU A 88 -8.95 7.72 -10.56
N LYS A 89 -9.66 7.47 -11.67
CA LYS A 89 -11.12 7.31 -11.65
C LYS A 89 -11.53 5.98 -11.00
N LEU A 90 -10.80 4.91 -11.27
CA LEU A 90 -11.03 3.60 -10.68
C LEU A 90 -10.86 3.65 -9.15
N GLU A 91 -9.77 4.23 -8.66
CA GLU A 91 -9.51 4.42 -7.22
C GLU A 91 -10.65 5.24 -6.57
N LYS A 92 -11.04 6.37 -7.19
CA LYS A 92 -12.14 7.20 -6.67
C LYS A 92 -13.50 6.49 -6.69
N ALA A 93 -13.75 5.61 -7.66
CA ALA A 93 -14.98 4.84 -7.72
C ALA A 93 -15.03 3.78 -6.61
N TYR A 94 -13.89 3.11 -6.35
CA TYR A 94 -13.77 2.14 -5.27
C TYR A 94 -13.94 2.80 -3.89
N VAL A 95 -13.27 3.93 -3.64
CA VAL A 95 -13.39 4.69 -2.37
C VAL A 95 -14.82 5.20 -2.12
N ARG A 96 -15.62 5.35 -3.17
CA ARG A 96 -17.03 5.77 -3.07
C ARG A 96 -17.99 4.57 -3.03
N ASP A 97 -17.48 3.35 -2.89
CA ASP A 97 -18.23 2.10 -2.88
C ASP A 97 -19.12 1.92 -4.13
N ILE A 98 -18.72 2.48 -5.27
CA ILE A 98 -19.46 2.38 -6.54
C ILE A 98 -19.23 1.02 -7.21
N ILE A 99 -18.06 0.41 -6.96
CA ILE A 99 -17.64 -0.88 -7.53
C ILE A 99 -17.24 -1.85 -6.43
N SER A 100 -17.45 -3.14 -6.65
CA SER A 100 -17.06 -4.17 -5.68
C SER A 100 -15.55 -4.36 -5.61
N ALA A 101 -15.06 -4.92 -4.49
CA ALA A 101 -13.64 -5.21 -4.31
C ALA A 101 -13.09 -6.16 -5.40
N THR A 102 -13.86 -7.17 -5.80
CA THR A 102 -13.45 -8.15 -6.81
C THR A 102 -13.29 -7.53 -8.20
N GLU A 103 -14.22 -6.66 -8.59
CA GLU A 103 -14.16 -5.94 -9.87
C GLU A 103 -13.02 -4.91 -9.86
N TYR A 104 -12.87 -4.17 -8.76
CA TYR A 104 -11.77 -3.23 -8.56
C TYR A 104 -10.41 -3.93 -8.68
N GLU A 105 -10.19 -5.03 -7.96
CA GLU A 105 -8.93 -5.78 -8.00
C GLU A 105 -8.57 -6.21 -9.43
N THR A 106 -9.55 -6.75 -10.15
CA THR A 106 -9.37 -7.26 -11.51
C THR A 106 -8.99 -6.14 -12.48
N GLU A 107 -9.72 -5.03 -12.47
CA GLU A 107 -9.46 -3.91 -13.38
C GLU A 107 -8.20 -3.12 -13.00
N CYS A 108 -7.93 -2.97 -11.69
CA CYS A 108 -6.73 -2.30 -11.19
C CYS A 108 -5.47 -3.08 -11.60
N GLN A 109 -5.51 -4.42 -11.50
CA GLN A 109 -4.39 -5.27 -11.90
C GLN A 109 -4.08 -5.15 -13.41
N LYS A 110 -5.11 -5.06 -14.27
CA LYS A 110 -4.92 -4.84 -15.71
C LYS A 110 -4.26 -3.49 -15.99
N LEU A 111 -4.75 -2.41 -15.36
CA LEU A 111 -4.18 -1.08 -15.53
C LEU A 111 -2.73 -1.01 -15.04
N ILE A 112 -2.40 -1.65 -13.91
CA ILE A 112 -1.02 -1.75 -13.42
C ILE A 112 -0.13 -2.49 -14.43
N ALA A 113 -0.60 -3.61 -14.99
CA ALA A 113 0.17 -4.38 -15.96
C ALA A 113 0.44 -3.58 -17.24
N HIS A 114 -0.57 -2.86 -17.75
CA HIS A 114 -0.43 -1.98 -18.90
C HIS A 114 0.54 -0.83 -18.62
N PHE A 115 0.39 -0.18 -17.46
CA PHE A 115 1.27 0.88 -17.02
C PHE A 115 2.74 0.43 -16.95
N LYS A 116 3.02 -0.72 -16.34
CA LYS A 116 4.39 -1.26 -16.22
C LYS A 116 5.00 -1.56 -17.58
N THR A 117 4.22 -2.16 -18.48
CA THR A 117 4.67 -2.48 -19.85
C THR A 117 5.01 -1.21 -20.63
N LEU A 118 4.11 -0.22 -20.59
CA LEU A 118 4.29 1.04 -21.31
C LEU A 118 5.42 1.88 -20.71
N SER A 119 5.49 1.97 -19.37
CA SER A 119 6.55 2.71 -18.68
C SER A 119 7.94 2.11 -18.94
N SER A 120 8.05 0.78 -19.02
CA SER A 120 9.30 0.12 -19.40
C SER A 120 9.70 0.46 -20.84
N THR A 121 8.73 0.54 -21.75
CA THR A 121 8.97 0.88 -23.16
C THR A 121 9.41 2.34 -23.32
N LEU A 122 8.88 3.23 -22.47
CA LEU A 122 9.16 4.66 -22.50
C LEU A 122 10.30 5.10 -21.60
N LYS A 123 11.03 4.18 -20.97
CA LYS A 123 12.05 4.52 -19.96
C LYS A 123 13.10 5.53 -20.43
N ASP A 124 13.50 5.45 -21.70
CA ASP A 124 14.50 6.36 -22.28
C ASP A 124 13.94 7.77 -22.54
N THR A 125 12.63 7.88 -22.81
CA THR A 125 11.95 9.14 -23.15
C THR A 125 11.30 9.79 -21.93
N VAL A 126 10.80 8.98 -21.00
CA VAL A 126 10.12 9.37 -19.76
C VAL A 126 10.74 8.58 -18.60
N PRO A 127 11.95 8.98 -18.13
CA PRO A 127 12.64 8.27 -17.06
C PRO A 127 11.97 8.46 -15.69
N ASN A 128 11.17 9.51 -15.52
CA ASN A 128 10.47 9.82 -14.28
C ASN A 128 9.00 10.14 -14.58
N ILE A 129 8.12 9.27 -14.06
CA ILE A 129 6.65 9.39 -14.23
C ILE A 129 6.07 10.55 -13.41
N GLU A 130 6.65 10.90 -12.26
CA GLU A 130 6.23 12.08 -11.47
C GLU A 130 6.50 13.36 -12.26
N ARG A 131 7.65 13.44 -12.94
CA ARG A 131 7.94 14.57 -13.83
C ARG A 131 6.97 14.65 -15.00
N PHE A 132 6.56 13.51 -15.56
CA PHE A 132 5.51 13.47 -16.60
C PHE A 132 4.17 13.98 -16.06
N HIS A 133 3.76 13.50 -14.88
CA HIS A 133 2.57 13.94 -14.18
C HIS A 133 2.54 15.46 -13.99
N ASP A 134 3.65 16.06 -13.54
CA ASP A 134 3.75 17.51 -13.33
C ASP A 134 3.78 18.29 -14.63
N THR A 135 4.52 17.80 -15.64
CA THR A 135 4.62 18.43 -16.97
C THR A 135 3.25 18.56 -17.63
N TYR A 136 2.42 17.52 -17.51
CA TYR A 136 1.05 17.50 -18.06
C TYR A 136 -0.01 17.96 -17.04
N LYS A 137 0.40 18.51 -15.89
CA LYS A 137 -0.48 19.05 -14.83
C LYS A 137 -1.59 18.08 -14.45
N MET A 138 -1.22 16.83 -14.27
CA MET A 138 -2.15 15.80 -13.85
C MET A 138 -2.48 16.02 -12.37
N ASP A 139 -3.76 15.91 -12.01
CA ASP A 139 -4.22 15.86 -10.62
C ASP A 139 -4.69 14.44 -10.35
N CYS A 140 -3.72 13.54 -10.12
CA CYS A 140 -3.95 12.10 -9.98
C CYS A 140 -3.11 11.46 -8.85
N PRO A 141 -3.25 11.94 -7.59
CA PRO A 141 -2.44 11.45 -6.48
C PRO A 141 -2.73 9.98 -6.13
N ALA A 142 -3.98 9.52 -6.25
CA ALA A 142 -4.33 8.13 -5.96
C ALA A 142 -3.74 7.17 -7.00
N ALA A 143 -3.76 7.58 -8.28
CA ALA A 143 -3.11 6.82 -9.34
C ALA A 143 -1.60 6.73 -9.17
N LEU A 144 -0.92 7.80 -8.78
CA LEU A 144 0.53 7.76 -8.53
C LEU A 144 0.88 6.80 -7.39
N ASN A 145 0.14 6.86 -6.28
CA ASN A 145 0.33 5.93 -5.18
C ASN A 145 0.16 4.48 -5.67
N ARG A 146 -0.91 4.20 -6.42
CA ARG A 146 -1.18 2.84 -6.92
C ARG A 146 -0.15 2.34 -7.94
N LEU A 147 0.17 3.15 -8.95
CA LEU A 147 0.96 2.72 -10.10
C LEU A 147 2.47 2.75 -9.84
N VAL A 148 2.95 3.76 -9.11
CA VAL A 148 4.38 4.02 -8.91
C VAL A 148 4.86 3.49 -7.55
N THR A 149 4.07 3.70 -6.48
CA THR A 149 4.49 3.37 -5.11
C THR A 149 4.14 1.92 -4.73
N SER A 150 2.85 1.56 -4.73
CA SER A 150 2.39 0.23 -4.29
C SER A 150 2.57 -0.84 -5.36
N GLY A 151 2.18 -0.56 -6.60
CA GLY A 151 2.28 -1.50 -7.73
C GLY A 151 1.39 -2.75 -7.66
N VAL A 152 0.42 -2.76 -6.72
CA VAL A 152 -0.63 -3.78 -6.48
C VAL A 152 -1.92 -3.07 -6.05
N PRO A 153 -3.13 -3.64 -6.20
CA PRO A 153 -4.38 -3.03 -5.72
C PRO A 153 -4.44 -2.80 -4.19
N ALA A 154 -5.24 -1.82 -3.72
CA ALA A 154 -5.30 -1.41 -2.30
C ALA A 154 -5.64 -2.58 -1.37
N THR A 155 -6.63 -3.35 -1.78
CA THR A 155 -7.18 -4.48 -1.03
C THR A 155 -6.16 -5.61 -0.87
N VAL A 156 -5.28 -5.81 -1.86
CA VAL A 156 -4.20 -6.80 -1.80
C VAL A 156 -3.12 -6.35 -0.82
N GLU A 157 -2.76 -5.07 -0.84
CA GLU A 157 -1.81 -4.49 0.11
C GLU A 157 -2.29 -4.62 1.57
N HIS A 158 -3.57 -4.27 1.83
CA HIS A 158 -4.17 -4.43 3.15
C HIS A 158 -4.33 -5.89 3.57
N ARG A 159 -4.68 -6.79 2.64
CA ARG A 159 -4.77 -8.23 2.92
C ARG A 159 -3.41 -8.83 3.24
N ALA A 160 -2.35 -8.44 2.54
CA ALA A 160 -1.00 -8.89 2.81
C ALA A 160 -0.48 -8.40 4.17
N ALA A 161 -0.77 -7.15 4.53
CA ALA A 161 -0.45 -6.61 5.85
C ALA A 161 -1.19 -7.36 6.97
N ALA A 162 -2.49 -7.64 6.79
CA ALA A 162 -3.28 -8.43 7.73
C ALA A 162 -2.77 -9.88 7.82
N ALA A 163 -2.51 -10.55 6.70
CA ALA A 163 -2.00 -11.91 6.67
C ALA A 163 -0.63 -12.03 7.36
N THR A 164 0.26 -11.07 7.14
CA THR A 164 1.58 -11.02 7.81
C THR A 164 1.42 -10.92 9.32
N SER A 165 0.49 -10.09 9.81
CA SER A 165 0.22 -9.95 11.25
C SER A 165 -0.32 -11.24 11.89
N VAL A 166 -1.15 -12.01 11.15
CA VAL A 166 -1.71 -13.29 11.59
C VAL A 166 -0.66 -14.41 11.54
N THR A 167 0.17 -14.46 10.49
CA THR A 167 1.25 -15.46 10.38
C THR A 167 2.32 -15.23 11.45
N SER A 168 2.68 -13.98 11.74
CA SER A 168 3.64 -13.67 12.81
C SER A 168 3.10 -14.02 14.20
N SER A 169 1.78 -13.89 14.43
CA SER A 169 1.20 -14.27 15.72
C SER A 169 1.10 -15.78 15.88
N ALA A 170 0.74 -16.53 14.84
CA ALA A 170 0.68 -17.99 14.88
C ALA A 170 2.06 -18.65 15.11
N SER A 171 3.12 -18.18 14.44
CA SER A 171 4.47 -18.71 14.62
C SER A 171 5.01 -18.45 16.03
N VAL A 172 4.76 -17.26 16.58
CA VAL A 172 5.17 -16.91 17.94
C VAL A 172 4.35 -17.68 18.98
N VAL A 173 3.05 -17.94 18.74
CA VAL A 173 2.24 -18.82 19.60
C VAL A 173 2.84 -20.23 19.65
N ALA A 174 3.19 -20.80 18.49
CA ALA A 174 3.82 -22.11 18.43
C ALA A 174 5.17 -22.15 19.17
N GLU A 175 5.99 -21.10 19.04
CA GLU A 175 7.25 -20.93 19.79
C GLU A 175 6.99 -20.93 21.31
N CYS A 176 5.99 -20.19 21.80
CA CYS A 176 5.61 -20.18 23.22
C CYS A 176 5.18 -21.56 23.72
N VAL A 177 4.32 -22.26 22.97
CA VAL A 177 3.86 -23.61 23.34
C VAL A 177 5.04 -24.57 23.44
N GLN A 178 5.94 -24.53 22.45
CA GLN A 178 7.15 -25.35 22.46
C GLN A 178 8.04 -25.05 23.69
N ASN A 179 8.25 -23.78 24.01
CA ASN A 179 9.07 -23.37 25.16
C ASN A 179 8.44 -23.79 26.49
N PHE A 180 7.11 -23.69 26.63
CA PHE A 180 6.39 -24.19 27.80
C PHE A 180 6.58 -25.70 27.97
N ILE A 181 6.33 -26.49 26.92
CA ILE A 181 6.48 -27.95 26.95
C ILE A 181 7.92 -28.32 27.30
N THR A 182 8.90 -27.70 26.65
CA THR A 182 10.32 -27.98 26.86
C THR A 182 10.73 -27.68 28.31
N ALA A 183 10.31 -26.54 28.88
CA ALA A 183 10.62 -26.18 30.27
C ALA A 183 9.91 -27.09 31.29
N MET A 184 8.68 -27.53 31.02
CA MET A 184 8.00 -28.49 31.89
C MET A 184 8.65 -29.88 31.85
N ASP A 185 9.01 -30.35 30.65
CA ASP A 185 9.59 -31.67 30.47
C ASP A 185 11.02 -31.76 31.02
N SER A 186 11.83 -30.69 30.94
CA SER A 186 13.16 -30.67 31.56
C SER A 186 13.08 -30.91 33.08
N LEU A 187 12.09 -30.32 33.76
CA LEU A 187 11.87 -30.53 35.19
C LEU A 187 11.42 -31.96 35.50
N LYS A 188 10.58 -32.57 34.64
CA LYS A 188 10.19 -33.99 34.78
C LYS A 188 11.35 -34.95 34.56
N LEU A 189 12.32 -34.57 33.72
CA LEU A 189 13.57 -35.31 33.49
C LEU A 189 14.62 -35.05 34.59
N ASN A 190 14.26 -34.34 35.67
CA ASN A 190 15.13 -34.00 36.78
C ASN A 190 16.34 -33.13 36.37
N MET A 191 16.20 -32.32 35.30
CA MET A 191 17.15 -31.29 34.92
C MET A 191 16.88 -30.03 35.75
N VAL A 192 17.44 -29.99 36.96
CA VAL A 192 17.14 -28.97 37.98
C VAL A 192 18.30 -28.00 38.26
N ALA A 193 19.44 -28.18 37.60
CA ALA A 193 20.57 -27.26 37.69
C ALA A 193 20.22 -25.90 37.05
N VAL A 194 20.73 -24.82 37.63
CA VAL A 194 20.41 -23.45 37.20
C VAL A 194 20.83 -23.21 35.74
N ASP A 195 21.99 -23.70 35.31
CA ASP A 195 22.47 -23.59 33.93
C ASP A 195 21.62 -24.34 32.90
N GLN A 196 20.85 -25.33 33.32
CA GLN A 196 19.89 -26.06 32.49
C GLN A 196 18.52 -25.38 32.47
N VAL A 197 18.03 -24.93 33.62
CA VAL A 197 16.68 -24.36 33.76
C VAL A 197 16.62 -22.91 33.29
N HIS A 198 17.63 -22.10 33.62
CA HIS A 198 17.62 -20.66 33.34
C HIS A 198 17.49 -20.34 31.84
N PRO A 199 18.24 -20.97 30.91
CA PRO A 199 18.08 -20.70 29.48
C PRO A 199 16.65 -21.00 28.99
N LEU A 200 16.06 -22.11 29.44
CA LEU A 200 14.70 -22.51 29.03
C LEU A 200 13.65 -21.49 29.49
N LEU A 201 13.74 -20.99 30.72
CA LEU A 201 12.84 -19.96 31.23
C LEU A 201 13.07 -18.59 30.55
N SER A 202 14.31 -18.30 30.16
CA SER A 202 14.65 -17.08 29.43
C SER A 202 14.04 -17.10 28.03
N ASP A 203 14.15 -18.22 27.31
CA ASP A 203 13.55 -18.39 25.99
C ASP A 203 12.02 -18.31 26.05
N LEU A 204 11.41 -18.97 27.05
CA LEU A 204 9.97 -18.85 27.31
C LEU A 204 9.54 -17.41 27.64
N SER A 205 10.29 -16.70 28.47
CA SER A 205 10.00 -15.30 28.80
C SER A 205 10.10 -14.41 27.56
N SER A 206 11.13 -14.62 26.74
CA SER A 206 11.33 -13.89 25.48
C SER A 206 10.18 -14.13 24.51
N SER A 207 9.79 -15.39 24.29
CA SER A 207 8.67 -15.73 23.39
C SER A 207 7.34 -15.15 23.88
N LEU A 208 7.07 -15.18 25.20
CA LEU A 208 5.87 -14.56 25.77
C LEU A 208 5.85 -13.04 25.56
N ASN A 209 7.00 -12.36 25.60
CA ASN A 209 7.10 -10.92 25.37
C ASN A 209 6.92 -10.52 23.89
N LYS A 210 7.17 -11.43 22.93
CA LYS A 210 6.87 -11.21 21.51
C LYS A 210 5.36 -11.20 21.22
N LEU A 211 4.55 -11.84 22.06
CA LEU A 211 3.10 -11.88 21.92
C LEU A 211 2.44 -10.60 22.44
N LEU A 212 2.13 -9.69 21.52
CA LEU A 212 1.42 -8.44 21.79
C LEU A 212 -0.06 -8.65 22.16
N ILE A 213 -0.63 -9.83 21.85
CA ILE A 213 -2.00 -10.19 22.24
C ILE A 213 -2.16 -10.42 23.74
N LEU A 214 -1.06 -10.74 24.44
CA LEU A 214 -1.09 -10.95 25.88
C LEU A 214 -0.93 -9.62 26.61
N PRO A 215 -1.76 -9.35 27.65
CA PRO A 215 -1.59 -8.19 28.51
C PRO A 215 -0.16 -8.06 29.06
N ALA A 216 0.24 -6.83 29.38
CA ALA A 216 1.57 -6.55 29.94
C ALA A 216 1.77 -7.18 31.34
N ASP A 217 0.67 -7.34 32.07
CA ASP A 217 0.55 -7.93 33.39
C ASP A 217 0.13 -9.41 33.37
N PHE A 218 0.15 -10.05 32.20
CA PHE A 218 -0.16 -11.46 32.05
C PHE A 218 0.62 -12.33 33.05
N GLU A 219 -0.10 -13.18 33.79
CA GLU A 219 0.42 -13.98 34.92
C GLU A 219 1.73 -14.70 34.56
N GLY A 220 1.76 -15.38 33.40
CA GLY A 220 2.95 -16.10 32.96
C GLY A 220 4.18 -15.21 32.76
N LYS A 221 4.02 -13.97 32.26
CA LYS A 221 5.15 -13.03 32.11
C LYS A 221 5.71 -12.62 33.47
N THR A 222 4.83 -12.43 34.46
CA THR A 222 5.22 -12.08 35.83
C THR A 222 5.95 -13.23 36.51
N LYS A 223 5.38 -14.44 36.45
CA LYS A 223 5.97 -15.66 37.02
C LYS A 223 7.34 -15.99 36.43
N MET A 224 7.51 -15.91 35.11
CA MET A 224 8.83 -16.18 34.49
C MET A 224 9.88 -15.18 34.95
N ARG A 225 9.51 -13.90 35.14
CA ARG A 225 10.42 -12.87 35.63
C ARG A 225 10.83 -13.10 37.08
N GLU A 226 9.89 -13.52 37.93
CA GLU A 226 10.16 -13.86 39.33
C GLU A 226 11.14 -15.04 39.42
N TRP A 227 10.92 -16.08 38.62
CA TRP A 227 11.80 -17.25 38.58
C TRP A 227 13.20 -16.92 38.03
N LEU A 228 13.30 -16.15 36.94
CA LEU A 228 14.59 -15.69 36.41
C LEU A 228 15.35 -14.80 37.42
N SER A 229 14.64 -13.92 38.13
CA SER A 229 15.22 -13.11 39.21
C SER A 229 15.72 -13.94 40.39
N ARG A 230 15.10 -15.08 40.65
CA ARG A 230 15.54 -16.03 41.67
C ARG A 230 16.76 -16.82 41.22
N LEU A 231 16.72 -17.39 40.02
CA LEU A 231 17.80 -18.21 39.43
C LEU A 231 19.08 -17.41 39.23
N SER A 232 18.98 -16.13 38.83
CA SER A 232 20.15 -15.25 38.66
C SER A 232 20.91 -14.94 39.95
N LYS A 233 20.34 -15.26 41.12
CA LYS A 233 21.01 -15.14 42.43
C LYS A 233 21.73 -16.42 42.86
N MET A 234 21.58 -17.49 42.09
CA MET A 234 22.22 -18.79 42.33
C MET A 234 23.39 -18.98 41.36
N GLY A 235 24.36 -19.79 41.74
CA GLY A 235 25.45 -20.21 40.86
C GLY A 235 24.94 -21.13 39.75
N ALA A 236 25.65 -21.17 38.62
CA ALA A 236 25.27 -21.99 37.48
C ALA A 236 25.14 -23.50 37.82
N ALA A 237 26.00 -24.00 38.71
CA ALA A 237 26.00 -25.39 39.16
C ALA A 237 25.08 -25.66 40.36
N ASP A 238 24.43 -24.62 40.91
CA ASP A 238 23.47 -24.82 41.99
C ASP A 238 22.21 -25.49 41.44
N GLU A 239 21.57 -26.32 42.25
CA GLU A 239 20.34 -27.03 41.90
C GLU A 239 19.13 -26.44 42.61
N LEU A 240 18.00 -26.42 41.92
CA LEU A 240 16.71 -26.14 42.55
C LEU A 240 16.40 -27.25 43.58
N THR A 241 15.93 -26.85 44.76
CA THR A 241 15.44 -27.85 45.73
C THR A 241 14.20 -28.54 45.18
N GLU A 242 13.91 -29.75 45.65
CA GLU A 242 12.72 -30.51 45.20
C GLU A 242 11.42 -29.69 45.34
N GLN A 243 11.29 -28.92 46.43
CA GLN A 243 10.16 -28.03 46.64
C GLN A 243 10.12 -26.88 45.62
N GLN A 244 11.28 -26.31 45.26
CA GLN A 244 11.35 -25.25 44.25
C GLN A 244 11.04 -25.78 42.85
N ALA A 245 11.56 -26.95 42.48
CA ALA A 245 11.29 -27.59 41.20
C ALA A 245 9.79 -27.91 41.04
N ARG A 246 9.14 -28.45 42.09
CA ARG A 246 7.69 -28.68 42.10
C ARG A 246 6.89 -27.37 41.98
N GLN A 247 7.30 -26.31 42.69
CA GLN A 247 6.63 -25.02 42.60
C GLN A 247 6.79 -24.38 41.21
N LEU A 248 7.98 -24.47 40.62
CA LEU A 248 8.23 -23.97 39.26
C LEU A 248 7.39 -24.73 38.23
N HIS A 249 7.31 -26.05 38.34
CA HIS A 249 6.46 -26.85 37.46
C HIS A 249 4.98 -26.45 37.58
N PHE A 250 4.48 -26.25 38.81
CA PHE A 250 3.10 -25.77 39.03
C PHE A 250 2.86 -24.38 38.42
N ASP A 251 3.79 -23.44 38.62
CA ASP A 251 3.68 -22.10 38.05
C ASP A 251 3.72 -22.13 36.51
N LEU A 252 4.52 -23.01 35.91
CA LEU A 252 4.56 -23.24 34.46
C LEU A 252 3.22 -23.78 33.94
N GLU A 253 2.65 -24.79 34.61
CA GLU A 253 1.38 -25.40 34.22
C GLU A 253 0.20 -24.39 34.34
N SER A 254 0.14 -23.63 35.44
CA SER A 254 -0.84 -22.54 35.61
C SER A 254 -0.69 -21.48 34.52
N SER A 255 0.55 -21.03 34.28
CA SER A 255 0.84 -20.04 33.25
C SER A 255 0.47 -20.52 31.84
N TYR A 256 0.69 -21.80 31.54
CA TYR A 256 0.33 -22.42 30.27
C TYR A 256 -1.20 -22.49 30.09
N ASN A 257 -1.94 -22.87 31.13
CA ASN A 257 -3.40 -22.91 31.09
C ASN A 257 -4.00 -21.51 30.89
N SER A 258 -3.51 -20.52 31.64
CA SER A 258 -3.86 -19.10 31.45
C SER A 258 -3.49 -18.61 30.05
N PHE A 259 -2.36 -19.07 29.50
CA PHE A 259 -1.92 -18.73 28.16
C PHE A 259 -2.88 -19.28 27.09
N MET A 260 -3.22 -20.57 27.16
CA MET A 260 -4.15 -21.21 26.23
C MET A 260 -5.56 -20.60 26.31
N ALA A 261 -6.00 -20.18 27.49
CA ALA A 261 -7.28 -19.48 27.67
C ALA A 261 -7.28 -18.05 27.12
N ALA A 262 -6.12 -17.40 27.04
CA ALA A 262 -5.97 -16.04 26.52
C ALA A 262 -5.85 -16.00 24.98
N LEU A 263 -5.59 -17.14 24.34
CA LEU A 263 -5.56 -17.22 22.88
C LEU A 263 -6.99 -17.17 22.31
N PRO A 264 -7.21 -16.50 21.16
CA PRO A 264 -8.50 -16.51 20.50
C PRO A 264 -8.89 -17.94 20.13
N THR A 265 -9.93 -18.48 20.75
CA THR A 265 -10.52 -19.74 20.30
C THR A 265 -11.10 -19.51 18.91
N ALA A 266 -10.71 -20.31 17.92
CA ALA A 266 -11.29 -20.27 16.58
C ALA A 266 -12.77 -20.69 16.67
N GLY A 267 -13.67 -19.73 16.96
CA GLY A 267 -15.11 -19.99 17.03
C GLY A 267 -15.89 -19.13 18.02
N THR A 268 -15.85 -17.80 17.88
CA THR A 268 -16.99 -16.88 18.12
C THR A 268 -16.77 -15.60 17.34
#